data_AF-A0A502ZAU1-F1
#
_entry.id   AF-A0A502ZAU1-F1
#
_cell.length_a   1.000
_cell.length_b   1.000
_cell.length_c   1.000
_cell.angle_alpha   90.00
_cell.angle_beta   90.00
_cell.angle_gamma   90.00
#
_symmetry.space_group_name_H-M   'P 1'
#
loop_
_entity.id
_entity.type
_entity.pdbx_description
1 polymer ?
#
loop_
_entity_poly.entity_id
_entity_poly.type
_entity_poly.pdbx_seq_one_letter_code
_entity_poly.pdbx_strand_id
1 'polypeptide(L)'
;MRDISIARFPAASLALAMTIAGTVGAFVTESGQQPVTVVFWRCVFGAIFLAAWCLLRGYLPDRTLSPSRLALAALAGVCMVLSWTAFFAGFAMTSIATTTIVYHVQPFFVVLLGVAFLKERISLDQMLWMVAAFLGVVLASGLVVTHGHADARWALGITLTLGAALLYAVATILAKGLGQQRAEVTVLCQTLVGVVMLAPFADIGHPIPPASWGWLAGIGILHTGIAYVLMNSAFPRLTTPVIGIITFIYPVVAIVIDWALYAHPLRPAQAAGMALIALATLGVRLGWRFPIRRVSAA
;
A
#
# COMPACT_ATOMS: atom_id res chain seq x y z
N MET A 1 -0.72 -10.44 -30.40
CA MET A 1 -0.29 -11.38 -29.34
C MET A 1 -1.42 -11.48 -28.33
N ARG A 2 -1.85 -12.71 -28.05
CA ARG A 2 -3.09 -13.07 -27.34
C ARG A 2 -3.16 -12.40 -25.96
N ASP A 3 -4.32 -11.81 -25.66
CA ASP A 3 -4.70 -11.46 -24.29
C ASP A 3 -4.48 -12.68 -23.39
N ILE A 4 -3.51 -12.57 -22.48
CA ILE A 4 -3.22 -13.62 -21.51
C ILE A 4 -4.50 -13.88 -20.71
N SER A 5 -4.85 -15.15 -20.51
CA SER A 5 -6.09 -15.64 -19.90
C SER A 5 -6.42 -15.11 -18.49
N ILE A 6 -5.54 -14.30 -17.91
CA ILE A 6 -5.75 -13.44 -16.73
C ILE A 6 -7.01 -12.56 -16.89
N ALA A 7 -7.45 -12.31 -18.13
CA ALA A 7 -8.65 -11.53 -18.45
C ALA A 7 -9.99 -12.17 -18.02
N ARG A 8 -10.07 -13.49 -17.79
CA ARG A 8 -11.37 -14.15 -17.52
C ARG A 8 -11.87 -13.99 -16.07
N PHE A 9 -10.99 -13.74 -15.11
CA PHE A 9 -11.37 -13.71 -13.68
C PHE A 9 -10.72 -12.52 -12.94
N PRO A 10 -11.24 -11.29 -13.09
CA PRO A 10 -10.63 -10.10 -12.49
C PRO A 10 -10.52 -10.17 -10.96
N ALA A 11 -11.49 -10.82 -10.29
CA ALA A 11 -11.44 -11.03 -8.84
C ALA A 11 -10.29 -11.96 -8.43
N ALA A 12 -10.04 -13.05 -9.17
CA ALA A 12 -8.93 -13.96 -8.91
C ALA A 12 -7.57 -13.28 -9.15
N SER A 13 -7.47 -12.47 -10.21
CA SER A 13 -6.27 -11.67 -10.50
C SER A 13 -5.96 -10.68 -9.37
N LEU A 14 -6.98 -9.98 -8.86
CA LEU A 14 -6.80 -9.09 -7.71
C LEU A 14 -6.44 -9.88 -6.44
N ALA A 15 -7.11 -11.01 -6.17
CA ALA A 15 -6.81 -11.85 -5.02
C ALA A 15 -5.36 -12.35 -5.04
N LEU A 16 -4.88 -12.84 -6.19
CA LEU A 16 -3.49 -13.25 -6.38
C LEU A 16 -2.53 -12.08 -6.14
N ALA A 17 -2.84 -10.89 -6.66
CA ALA A 17 -2.03 -9.71 -6.43
C ALA A 17 -1.95 -9.31 -4.95
N MET A 18 -3.06 -9.46 -4.22
CA MET A 18 -3.10 -9.18 -2.77
C MET A 18 -2.37 -10.24 -1.96
N THR A 19 -2.42 -11.52 -2.36
CA THR A 19 -1.60 -12.58 -1.77
C THR A 19 -0.11 -12.31 -1.97
N ILE A 20 0.29 -11.93 -3.20
CA ILE A 20 1.66 -11.49 -3.49
C ILE A 20 2.02 -10.28 -2.63
N ALA A 21 1.17 -9.25 -2.56
CA ALA A 21 1.45 -8.09 -1.72
C ALA A 21 1.67 -8.50 -0.24
N GLY A 22 0.91 -9.48 0.25
CA GLY A 22 1.03 -10.04 1.61
C GLY A 22 2.39 -10.63 1.93
N THR A 23 3.12 -11.13 0.94
CA THR A 23 4.46 -11.70 1.15
C THR A 23 5.56 -10.64 1.23
N VAL A 24 5.26 -9.35 0.95
CA VAL A 24 6.29 -8.31 0.82
C VAL A 24 7.13 -8.13 2.08
N GLY A 25 6.51 -8.24 3.26
CA GLY A 25 7.20 -8.09 4.53
C GLY A 25 8.32 -9.12 4.72
N ALA A 26 8.05 -10.39 4.38
CA ALA A 26 9.07 -11.43 4.46
C ALA A 26 10.22 -11.17 3.49
N PHE A 27 9.94 -10.78 2.25
CA PHE A 27 11.01 -10.45 1.30
C PHE A 27 11.87 -9.28 1.76
N VAL A 28 11.26 -8.27 2.40
CA VAL A 28 12.01 -7.13 2.98
C VAL A 28 12.89 -7.62 4.13
N THR A 29 12.34 -8.39 5.07
CA THR A 29 13.07 -8.92 6.23
C THR A 29 14.21 -9.86 5.82
N GLU A 30 13.93 -10.85 4.96
CA GLU A 30 14.92 -11.84 4.49
C GLU A 30 16.01 -11.25 3.60
N SER A 31 15.78 -10.08 2.98
CA SER A 31 16.84 -9.38 2.25
C SER A 31 17.98 -8.92 3.17
N GLY A 32 17.72 -8.74 4.47
CA GLY A 32 18.68 -8.24 5.45
C GLY A 32 19.22 -6.83 5.14
N GLN A 33 18.63 -6.11 4.19
CA GLN A 33 19.08 -4.79 3.76
C GLN A 33 18.31 -3.68 4.48
N GLN A 34 18.92 -2.50 4.56
CA GLN A 34 18.25 -1.32 5.10
C GLN A 34 17.05 -0.90 4.21
N PRO A 35 15.97 -0.32 4.78
CA PRO A 35 14.77 0.03 4.04
C PRO A 35 15.03 0.86 2.77
N VAL A 36 15.95 1.81 2.82
CA VAL A 36 16.30 2.66 1.65
C VAL A 36 16.90 1.83 0.52
N THR A 37 17.88 0.97 0.82
CA THR A 37 18.50 0.05 -0.15
C THR A 37 17.46 -0.92 -0.73
N VAL A 38 16.56 -1.44 0.11
CA VAL A 38 15.46 -2.31 -0.34
C VAL A 38 14.54 -1.60 -1.33
N VAL A 39 14.12 -0.37 -1.02
CA VAL A 39 13.23 0.40 -1.90
C VAL A 39 13.95 0.83 -3.18
N PHE A 40 15.24 1.16 -3.11
CA PHE A 40 16.04 1.45 -4.30
C PHE A 40 16.05 0.25 -5.26
N TRP A 41 16.44 -0.94 -4.79
CA TRP A 41 16.48 -2.13 -5.65
C TRP A 41 15.09 -2.60 -6.10
N ARG A 42 14.06 -2.45 -5.25
CA ARG A 42 12.66 -2.60 -5.67
C ARG A 42 12.34 -1.72 -6.87
N CYS A 43 12.76 -0.46 -6.84
CA CYS A 43 12.53 0.49 -7.93
C CYS A 43 13.33 0.12 -9.18
N VAL A 44 14.59 -0.30 -9.05
CA VAL A 44 15.41 -0.74 -10.20
C VAL A 44 14.77 -1.94 -10.90
N PHE A 45 14.52 -3.03 -10.17
CA PHE A 45 13.96 -4.25 -10.74
C PHE A 45 12.51 -4.06 -11.21
N GLY A 46 11.72 -3.27 -10.47
CA GLY A 46 10.36 -2.90 -10.87
C GLY A 46 10.34 -2.07 -12.15
N ALA A 47 11.22 -1.08 -12.29
CA ALA A 47 11.34 -0.26 -13.49
C ALA A 47 11.76 -1.09 -14.69
N ILE A 48 12.74 -1.99 -14.55
CA ILE A 48 13.17 -2.89 -15.63
C ILE A 48 12.00 -3.76 -16.11
N PHE A 49 11.28 -4.40 -15.19
CA PHE A 49 10.13 -5.23 -15.53
C PHE A 49 9.01 -4.42 -16.20
N LEU A 50 8.63 -3.28 -15.62
CA LEU A 50 7.54 -2.45 -16.12
C LEU A 50 7.89 -1.79 -17.45
N ALA A 51 9.14 -1.39 -17.66
CA ALA A 51 9.61 -0.88 -18.95
C ALA A 51 9.50 -1.97 -20.03
N ALA A 52 9.99 -3.18 -19.75
CA ALA A 52 9.86 -4.32 -20.66
C ALA A 52 8.38 -4.62 -20.96
N TRP A 53 7.53 -4.67 -19.92
CA TRP A 53 6.09 -4.89 -20.08
C TRP A 53 5.43 -3.81 -20.94
N CYS A 54 5.71 -2.53 -20.69
CA CYS A 54 5.13 -1.42 -21.44
C CYS A 54 5.60 -1.41 -22.90
N LEU A 55 6.86 -1.74 -23.17
CA LEU A 55 7.38 -1.88 -24.54
C LEU A 55 6.71 -3.04 -25.28
N LEU A 56 6.65 -4.23 -24.66
CA LEU A 56 6.04 -5.43 -25.26
C LEU A 56 4.54 -5.26 -25.53
N ARG A 57 3.85 -4.46 -24.71
CA ARG A 57 2.42 -4.16 -24.90
C ARG A 57 2.15 -2.95 -25.80
N GLY A 58 3.19 -2.28 -26.30
CA GLY A 58 3.06 -1.08 -27.13
C GLY A 58 2.47 0.12 -26.38
N TYR A 59 2.65 0.18 -25.06
CA TYR A 59 2.22 1.32 -24.24
C TYR A 59 3.19 2.50 -24.33
N LEU A 60 4.41 2.26 -24.81
CA LEU A 60 5.42 3.30 -25.05
C LEU A 60 5.69 3.46 -26.55
N PRO A 61 5.88 4.70 -27.05
CA PRO A 61 5.72 5.96 -26.31
C PRO A 61 4.23 6.26 -26.03
N ASP A 62 3.92 6.61 -24.79
CA ASP A 62 2.54 6.97 -24.40
C ASP A 62 2.25 8.39 -24.90
N ARG A 63 1.42 8.48 -25.95
CA ARG A 63 1.02 9.76 -26.58
C ARG A 63 0.20 10.67 -25.66
N THR A 64 -0.23 10.17 -24.50
CA THR A 64 -0.97 10.94 -23.50
C THR A 64 -0.04 11.63 -22.49
N LEU A 65 1.27 11.36 -22.52
CA LEU A 65 2.26 11.99 -21.66
C LEU A 65 2.45 13.46 -22.08
N SER A 66 2.06 14.37 -21.19
CA SER A 66 2.42 15.78 -21.26
C SER A 66 3.45 16.10 -20.16
N PRO A 67 4.25 17.17 -20.30
CA PRO A 67 5.18 17.59 -19.25
C PRO A 67 4.50 17.79 -17.89
N SER A 68 3.27 18.32 -17.89
CA SER A 68 2.46 18.49 -16.68
C SER A 68 2.06 17.15 -16.05
N ARG A 69 1.62 16.17 -16.85
CA ARG A 69 1.29 14.82 -16.35
C ARG A 69 2.53 14.08 -15.86
N LEU A 70 3.66 14.25 -16.54
CA LEU A 70 4.93 13.66 -16.11
C LEU A 70 5.39 14.26 -14.77
N ALA A 71 5.29 15.59 -14.60
CA ALA A 71 5.60 16.25 -13.33
C ALA A 71 4.66 15.77 -12.20
N LEU A 72 3.37 15.63 -12.48
CA LEU A 72 2.40 15.11 -11.51
C LEU A 72 2.67 13.63 -11.16
N ALA A 73 3.01 12.80 -12.15
CA ALA A 73 3.38 11.41 -11.93
C ALA A 73 4.68 11.29 -11.14
N ALA A 74 5.63 12.20 -11.38
CA ALA A 74 6.87 12.26 -10.65
C ALA A 74 6.65 12.67 -9.18
N LEU A 75 5.81 13.67 -8.92
CA LEU A 75 5.43 14.07 -7.56
C LEU A 75 4.70 12.93 -6.82
N ALA A 76 3.76 12.26 -7.50
CA ALA A 76 3.13 11.06 -6.95
C ALA A 76 4.17 9.95 -6.67
N GLY A 77 5.21 9.84 -7.51
CA GLY A 77 6.35 8.96 -7.32
C GLY A 77 7.17 9.29 -6.08
N VAL A 78 7.49 10.56 -5.84
CA VAL A 78 8.17 10.99 -4.61
C VAL A 78 7.38 10.56 -3.38
N CYS A 79 6.08 10.88 -3.33
CA CYS A 79 5.21 10.48 -2.22
C CYS A 79 5.17 8.95 -2.05
N MET A 80 5.04 8.21 -3.15
CA MET A 80 4.94 6.75 -3.10
C MET A 80 6.24 6.07 -2.65
N VAL A 81 7.40 6.56 -3.11
CA VAL A 81 8.71 6.03 -2.73
C VAL A 81 8.99 6.32 -1.26
N LEU A 82 8.72 7.56 -0.79
CA LEU A 82 8.84 7.90 0.62
C LEU A 82 7.89 7.05 1.49
N SER A 83 6.67 6.79 0.99
CA SER A 83 5.72 5.89 1.64
C SER A 83 6.29 4.48 1.79
N TRP A 84 6.86 3.90 0.73
CA TRP A 84 7.47 2.57 0.82
C TRP A 84 8.65 2.52 1.78
N THR A 85 9.52 3.54 1.76
CA THR A 85 10.69 3.61 2.67
C THR A 85 10.25 3.67 4.13
N ALA A 86 9.28 4.53 4.46
CA ALA A 86 8.75 4.65 5.81
C ALA A 86 7.97 3.39 6.24
N PHE A 87 7.21 2.77 5.34
CA PHE A 87 6.51 1.51 5.59
C PHE A 87 7.48 0.37 5.90
N PHE A 88 8.54 0.21 5.10
CA PHE A 88 9.55 -0.84 5.34
C PHE A 88 10.41 -0.57 6.58
N ALA A 89 10.67 0.69 6.91
CA ALA A 89 11.30 1.05 8.19
C ALA A 89 10.42 0.64 9.39
N GLY A 90 9.09 0.71 9.26
CA GLY A 90 8.15 0.26 10.28
C GLY A 90 8.29 -1.23 10.63
N PHE A 91 8.58 -2.10 9.65
CA PHE A 91 8.74 -3.54 9.88
C PHE A 91 9.84 -3.85 10.89
N ALA A 92 11.01 -3.19 10.77
CA ALA A 92 12.16 -3.40 11.64
C ALA A 92 12.02 -2.77 13.04
N MET A 93 10.97 -1.96 13.26
CA MET A 93 10.71 -1.26 14.52
C MET A 93 9.48 -1.80 15.25
N THR A 94 8.61 -2.53 14.56
CA THR A 94 7.41 -3.15 15.13
C THR A 94 7.32 -4.61 14.71
N SER A 95 6.47 -4.97 13.74
CA SER A 95 6.46 -6.25 13.06
C SER A 95 5.75 -6.11 11.70
N ILE A 96 5.83 -7.14 10.84
CA ILE A 96 5.13 -7.14 9.55
C ILE A 96 3.62 -7.00 9.76
N ALA A 97 3.05 -7.77 10.70
CA ALA A 97 1.63 -7.70 11.05
C ALA A 97 1.22 -6.31 11.51
N THR A 98 1.90 -5.77 12.54
CA THR A 98 1.54 -4.49 13.16
C THR A 98 1.62 -3.35 12.15
N THR A 99 2.74 -3.22 11.44
CA THR A 99 2.92 -2.19 10.40
C THR A 99 1.89 -2.34 9.29
N THR A 100 1.60 -3.57 8.83
CA THR A 100 0.60 -3.77 7.77
C THR A 100 -0.79 -3.34 8.23
N ILE A 101 -1.25 -3.73 9.43
CA ILE A 101 -2.58 -3.34 9.93
C ILE A 101 -2.68 -1.82 10.08
N VAL A 102 -1.68 -1.18 10.70
CA VAL A 102 -1.67 0.28 10.90
C VAL A 102 -1.68 1.01 9.56
N TYR A 103 -0.94 0.52 8.56
CA TYR A 103 -0.91 1.11 7.22
C TYR A 103 -2.26 1.05 6.49
N HIS A 104 -3.16 0.11 6.84
CA HIS A 104 -4.49 0.01 6.23
C HIS A 104 -5.45 1.14 6.60
N VAL A 105 -5.01 2.15 7.35
CA VAL A 105 -5.78 3.40 7.56
C VAL A 105 -5.80 4.32 6.35
N GLN A 106 -5.00 4.01 5.33
CA GLN A 106 -4.94 4.75 4.07
C GLN A 106 -6.29 5.17 3.49
N PRO A 107 -7.33 4.31 3.42
CA PRO A 107 -8.61 4.71 2.83
C PRO A 107 -9.22 5.92 3.56
N PHE A 108 -9.01 6.04 4.86
CA PHE A 108 -9.52 7.16 5.65
C PHE A 108 -8.71 8.44 5.41
N PHE A 109 -7.39 8.35 5.25
CA PHE A 109 -6.59 9.50 4.80
C PHE A 109 -6.98 9.95 3.40
N VAL A 110 -7.29 9.03 2.47
CA VAL A 110 -7.79 9.40 1.14
C VAL A 110 -9.11 10.18 1.24
N VAL A 111 -10.05 9.75 2.09
CA VAL A 111 -11.31 10.48 2.34
C VAL A 111 -11.03 11.86 2.94
N LEU A 112 -10.17 11.97 3.96
CA LEU A 112 -9.82 13.25 4.58
C LEU A 112 -9.20 14.24 3.59
N LEU A 113 -8.28 13.77 2.75
CA LEU A 113 -7.65 14.58 1.71
C LEU A 113 -8.66 14.95 0.61
N GLY A 114 -9.61 14.06 0.27
CA GLY A 114 -10.72 14.36 -0.64
C GLY A 114 -11.59 15.51 -0.13
N VAL A 115 -11.90 15.54 1.16
CA VAL A 115 -12.61 16.67 1.78
C VAL A 115 -11.78 17.95 1.72
N ALA A 116 -10.51 17.89 2.12
CA ALA A 116 -9.65 19.07 2.24
C ALA A 116 -9.30 19.71 0.89
N PHE A 117 -8.98 18.89 -0.12
CA PHE A 117 -8.43 19.36 -1.40
C PHE A 117 -9.43 19.30 -2.56
N LEU A 118 -10.35 18.33 -2.54
CA LEU A 118 -11.36 18.13 -3.60
C LEU A 118 -12.73 18.70 -3.23
N LYS A 119 -12.88 19.26 -2.02
CA LYS A 119 -14.14 19.81 -1.48
C LYS A 119 -15.28 18.79 -1.48
N GLU A 120 -14.95 17.51 -1.33
CA GLU A 120 -15.92 16.43 -1.19
C GLU A 120 -16.69 16.59 0.14
N ARG A 121 -17.98 16.24 0.15
CA ARG A 121 -18.80 16.26 1.36
C ARG A 121 -18.71 14.90 2.05
N ILE A 122 -18.50 14.92 3.36
CA ILE A 122 -18.51 13.74 4.23
C ILE A 122 -19.83 13.63 4.97
N SER A 123 -20.43 12.44 4.98
CA SER A 123 -21.58 12.15 5.83
C SER A 123 -21.17 11.90 7.28
N LEU A 124 -22.11 12.07 8.21
CA LEU A 124 -21.90 11.71 9.62
C LEU A 124 -21.54 10.23 9.77
N ASP A 125 -22.15 9.35 8.95
CA ASP A 125 -21.82 7.92 8.94
C ASP A 125 -20.36 7.65 8.56
N GLN A 126 -19.85 8.37 7.55
CA GLN A 126 -18.44 8.27 7.15
C GLN A 126 -17.52 8.73 8.28
N MET A 127 -17.87 9.80 8.99
CA MET A 127 -17.13 10.25 10.16
C MET A 127 -17.10 9.19 11.27
N LEU A 128 -18.24 8.57 11.56
CA LEU A 128 -18.33 7.50 12.58
C LEU A 128 -17.47 6.29 12.21
N TRP A 129 -17.50 5.86 10.94
CA TRP A 129 -16.63 4.80 10.47
C TRP A 129 -15.14 5.17 10.52
N MET A 130 -14.79 6.43 10.22
CA MET A 130 -13.41 6.91 10.36
C MET A 130 -12.95 6.84 11.81
N VAL A 131 -13.76 7.30 12.77
CA VAL A 131 -13.47 7.18 14.20
C VAL A 131 -13.30 5.71 14.60
N ALA A 132 -14.19 4.83 14.15
CA ALA A 132 -14.07 3.39 14.40
C ALA A 132 -12.75 2.82 13.86
N ALA A 133 -12.31 3.25 12.67
CA ALA A 133 -11.05 2.82 12.11
C ALA A 133 -9.85 3.28 12.94
N PHE A 134 -9.82 4.54 13.38
CA PHE A 134 -8.76 5.05 14.26
C PHE A 134 -8.72 4.29 15.60
N LEU A 135 -9.86 3.94 16.19
CA LEU A 135 -9.92 3.06 17.34
C LEU A 135 -9.34 1.66 17.02
N GLY A 136 -9.63 1.15 15.83
CA GLY A 136 -9.06 -0.10 15.33
C GLY A 136 -7.53 -0.06 15.23
N VAL A 137 -6.94 1.08 14.84
CA VAL A 137 -5.47 1.29 14.86
C VAL A 137 -4.93 1.25 16.28
N VAL A 138 -5.59 1.94 17.20
CA VAL A 138 -5.16 1.98 18.61
C VAL A 138 -5.14 0.56 19.19
N LEU A 139 -6.17 -0.24 18.91
CA LEU A 139 -6.23 -1.65 19.28
C LEU A 139 -5.16 -2.50 18.56
N ALA A 140 -4.96 -2.29 17.25
CA ALA A 140 -4.08 -3.09 16.41
C ALA A 140 -2.59 -2.79 16.54
N SER A 141 -2.26 -1.56 16.92
CA SER A 141 -0.89 -1.17 17.22
C SER A 141 -0.34 -1.95 18.41
N GLY A 142 -1.19 -2.30 19.37
CA GLY A 142 -0.76 -2.90 20.64
C GLY A 142 -0.58 -1.87 21.76
N LEU A 143 -0.80 -0.58 21.49
CA LEU A 143 -0.79 0.53 22.48
C LEU A 143 -1.61 0.22 23.74
N VAL A 144 -2.73 -0.48 23.60
CA VAL A 144 -3.67 -0.76 24.70
C VAL A 144 -3.26 -1.96 25.56
N VAL A 145 -2.41 -2.86 25.03
CA VAL A 145 -2.14 -4.17 25.64
C VAL A 145 -0.68 -4.33 26.07
N THR A 146 0.24 -3.48 25.61
CA THR A 146 1.66 -3.58 25.99
C THR A 146 1.94 -2.88 27.32
N HIS A 147 1.83 -3.62 28.43
CA HIS A 147 2.40 -3.24 29.73
C HIS A 147 3.96 -3.26 29.76
N GLY A 148 4.65 -3.02 28.63
CA GLY A 148 6.11 -2.98 28.64
C GLY A 148 6.87 -2.91 27.32
N HIS A 149 6.26 -2.59 26.16
CA HIS A 149 6.96 -2.57 24.85
C HIS A 149 6.68 -1.30 24.01
N ALA A 150 6.03 -0.28 24.57
CA ALA A 150 5.92 1.03 23.93
C ALA A 150 7.20 1.84 24.18
N ASP A 151 8.34 1.33 23.70
CA ASP A 151 9.58 2.11 23.71
C ASP A 151 9.58 3.14 22.57
N ALA A 152 10.55 4.06 22.61
CA ALA A 152 10.65 5.13 21.61
C ALA A 152 10.82 4.59 20.18
N ARG A 153 11.45 3.42 20.02
CA ARG A 153 11.67 2.79 18.72
C ARG A 153 10.37 2.25 18.14
N TRP A 154 9.57 1.57 18.95
CA TRP A 154 8.26 1.09 18.57
C TRP A 154 7.32 2.25 18.19
N ALA A 155 7.28 3.32 18.99
CA ALA A 155 6.48 4.51 18.72
C ALA A 155 6.90 5.21 17.41
N LEU A 156 8.22 5.26 17.14
CA LEU A 156 8.74 5.76 15.87
C LEU A 156 8.27 4.87 14.69
N GLY A 157 8.30 3.55 14.83
CA GLY A 157 7.81 2.63 13.81
C GLY A 157 6.33 2.84 13.45
N ILE A 158 5.47 3.04 14.45
CA ILE A 158 4.06 3.39 14.23
C ILE A 158 3.93 4.75 13.54
N THR A 159 4.69 5.75 13.98
CA THR A 159 4.67 7.11 13.40
C THR A 159 5.09 7.08 11.93
N LEU A 160 6.16 6.36 11.60
CA LEU A 160 6.61 6.14 10.22
C LEU A 160 5.55 5.43 9.40
N THR A 161 4.89 4.42 9.96
CA THR A 161 3.82 3.69 9.27
C THR A 161 2.59 4.56 8.98
N LEU A 162 2.19 5.42 9.93
CA LEU A 162 1.12 6.39 9.72
C LEU A 162 1.51 7.47 8.68
N GLY A 163 2.75 7.96 8.75
CA GLY A 163 3.30 8.86 7.74
C GLY A 163 3.33 8.24 6.35
N ALA A 164 3.68 6.95 6.26
CA ALA A 164 3.61 6.18 5.03
C ALA A 164 2.17 6.09 4.50
N ALA A 165 1.21 5.74 5.36
CA ALA A 165 -0.20 5.68 4.98
C ALA A 165 -0.71 7.03 4.44
N LEU A 166 -0.30 8.15 5.05
CA LEU A 166 -0.64 9.50 4.58
C LEU A 166 0.02 9.80 3.23
N LEU A 167 1.31 9.51 3.05
CA LEU A 167 2.03 9.71 1.80
C LEU A 167 1.42 8.90 0.64
N TYR A 168 1.02 7.65 0.90
CA TYR A 168 0.28 6.84 -0.06
C TYR A 168 -1.06 7.48 -0.43
N ALA A 169 -1.79 8.02 0.55
CA ALA A 169 -3.06 8.70 0.30
C ALA A 169 -2.87 9.95 -0.57
N VAL A 170 -1.81 10.74 -0.31
CA VAL A 170 -1.42 11.88 -1.14
C VAL A 170 -1.09 11.41 -2.56
N ALA A 171 -0.25 10.38 -2.72
CA ALA A 171 0.09 9.80 -4.03
C ALA A 171 -1.16 9.34 -4.78
N THR A 172 -2.15 8.77 -4.07
CA THR A 172 -3.43 8.34 -4.64
C THR A 172 -4.27 9.52 -5.14
N ILE A 173 -4.34 10.62 -4.38
CA ILE A 173 -5.04 11.84 -4.81
C ILE A 173 -4.34 12.48 -6.03
N LEU A 174 -3.01 12.56 -6.02
CA LEU A 174 -2.24 13.06 -7.16
C LEU A 174 -2.46 12.20 -8.40
N ALA A 175 -2.51 10.87 -8.25
CA ALA A 175 -2.77 9.95 -9.35
C ALA A 175 -4.15 10.13 -9.99
N LYS A 176 -5.18 10.57 -9.23
CA LYS A 176 -6.49 10.93 -9.82
C LYS A 176 -6.37 12.06 -10.85
N GLY A 177 -5.42 12.99 -10.67
CA GLY A 177 -5.17 14.09 -11.60
C GLY A 177 -4.47 13.69 -12.90
N LEU A 178 -3.97 12.45 -13.02
CA LEU A 178 -3.28 11.96 -14.22
C LEU A 178 -4.25 11.63 -15.37
N GLY A 179 -5.56 11.54 -15.09
CA GLY A 179 -6.60 11.37 -16.09
C GLY A 179 -6.49 10.06 -16.86
N GLN A 180 -6.25 10.15 -18.18
CA GLN A 180 -6.21 9.01 -19.09
C GLN A 180 -4.82 8.34 -19.19
N GLN A 181 -3.84 8.78 -18.41
CA GLN A 181 -2.54 8.13 -18.38
C GLN A 181 -2.68 6.68 -17.91
N ARG A 182 -1.99 5.76 -18.59
CA ARG A 182 -2.03 4.34 -18.22
C ARG A 182 -1.37 4.12 -16.86
N ALA A 183 -2.02 3.34 -16.00
CA ALA A 183 -1.54 3.06 -14.66
C ALA A 183 -0.17 2.38 -14.65
N GLU A 184 0.13 1.48 -15.60
CA GLU A 184 1.44 0.84 -15.73
C GLU A 184 2.55 1.86 -16.05
N VAL A 185 2.26 2.85 -16.89
CA VAL A 185 3.19 3.94 -17.22
C VAL A 185 3.38 4.85 -16.00
N THR A 186 2.32 5.13 -15.25
CA THR A 186 2.42 5.85 -13.97
C THR A 186 3.35 5.15 -13.00
N VAL A 187 3.18 3.84 -12.78
CA VAL A 187 4.02 3.07 -11.86
C VAL A 187 5.47 3.01 -12.35
N LEU A 188 5.68 2.88 -13.67
CA LEU A 188 7.01 2.99 -14.26
C LEU A 188 7.65 4.34 -13.92
N CYS A 189 6.95 5.47 -14.11
CA CYS A 189 7.44 6.79 -13.70
C CYS A 189 7.77 6.84 -12.20
N GLN A 190 6.91 6.30 -11.33
CA GLN A 190 7.15 6.27 -9.88
C GLN A 190 8.41 5.48 -9.53
N THR A 191 8.62 4.31 -10.15
CA THR A 191 9.82 3.51 -9.94
C THR A 191 11.07 4.20 -10.47
N LEU A 192 11.02 4.87 -11.62
CA LEU A 192 12.15 5.66 -12.14
C LEU A 192 12.51 6.82 -11.21
N VAL A 193 11.51 7.52 -10.67
CA VAL A 193 11.74 8.53 -9.62
C VAL A 193 12.42 7.91 -8.41
N GLY A 194 11.97 6.73 -7.97
CA GLY A 194 12.60 6.03 -6.85
C GLY A 194 14.06 5.67 -7.09
N VAL A 195 14.41 5.22 -8.30
CA VAL A 195 15.81 4.95 -8.68
C VAL A 195 16.64 6.23 -8.54
N VAL A 196 16.21 7.33 -9.17
CA VAL A 196 16.97 8.60 -9.17
C VAL A 196 17.06 9.19 -7.77
N MET A 197 15.95 9.21 -7.02
CA MET A 197 15.85 9.84 -5.72
C MET A 197 16.63 9.08 -4.64
N LEU A 198 16.63 7.74 -4.69
CA LEU A 198 17.27 6.91 -3.66
C LEU A 198 18.70 6.48 -4.01
N ALA A 199 19.14 6.60 -5.27
CA ALA A 199 20.51 6.28 -5.69
C ALA A 199 21.61 6.83 -4.75
N PRO A 200 21.60 8.12 -4.33
CA PRO A 200 22.65 8.64 -3.45
C PRO A 200 22.59 8.10 -2.01
N PHE A 201 21.50 7.42 -1.63
CA PHE A 201 21.27 6.91 -0.27
C PHE A 201 21.24 5.37 -0.19
N ALA A 202 21.31 4.67 -1.32
CA ALA A 202 21.11 3.22 -1.39
C ALA A 202 22.32 2.38 -0.93
N ASP A 203 23.39 3.02 -0.47
CA ASP A 203 24.65 2.41 -0.03
C ASP A 203 25.20 1.37 -1.03
N ILE A 204 25.22 1.75 -2.32
CA ILE A 204 25.59 0.86 -3.44
C ILE A 204 27.04 0.37 -3.33
N GLY A 205 27.88 1.07 -2.54
CA GLY A 205 29.26 0.69 -2.30
C GLY A 205 29.44 -0.50 -1.34
N HIS A 206 28.43 -0.81 -0.51
CA HIS A 206 28.49 -1.95 0.40
C HIS A 206 28.08 -3.24 -0.34
N PRO A 207 28.90 -4.31 -0.31
CA PRO A 207 28.54 -5.57 -0.95
C PRO A 207 27.24 -6.15 -0.40
N ILE A 208 26.30 -6.44 -1.30
CA ILE A 208 25.06 -7.14 -0.96
C ILE A 208 25.30 -8.66 -1.06
N PRO A 209 25.00 -9.44 -0.01
CA PRO A 209 25.20 -10.90 -0.03
C PRO A 209 24.44 -11.56 -1.19
N PRO A 210 25.01 -12.58 -1.87
CA PRO A 210 24.36 -13.28 -2.99
C PRO A 210 22.94 -13.76 -2.70
N ALA A 211 22.67 -14.22 -1.47
CA ALA A 211 21.35 -14.69 -1.04
C ALA A 211 20.27 -13.59 -1.03
N SER A 212 20.66 -12.32 -0.84
CA SER A 212 19.72 -11.19 -0.73
C SER A 212 19.16 -10.77 -2.09
N TRP A 213 19.87 -11.04 -3.18
CA TRP A 213 19.46 -10.60 -4.53
C TRP A 213 18.16 -11.25 -5.00
N GLY A 214 17.93 -12.52 -4.64
CA GLY A 214 16.66 -13.19 -4.94
C GLY A 214 15.47 -12.48 -4.29
N TRP A 215 15.63 -12.09 -3.02
CA TRP A 215 14.63 -11.32 -2.28
C TRP A 215 14.43 -9.93 -2.91
N LEU A 216 15.50 -9.17 -3.15
CA LEU A 216 15.41 -7.83 -3.76
C LEU A 216 14.76 -7.85 -5.16
N ALA A 217 15.15 -8.82 -6.00
CA ALA A 217 14.54 -9.02 -7.31
C ALA A 217 13.06 -9.40 -7.18
N GLY A 218 12.69 -10.23 -6.20
CA GLY A 218 11.30 -10.55 -5.90
C GLY A 218 10.47 -9.33 -5.46
N ILE A 219 11.03 -8.39 -4.69
CA ILE A 219 10.29 -7.17 -4.31
C ILE A 219 10.02 -6.29 -5.54
N GLY A 220 10.99 -6.15 -6.46
CA GLY A 220 10.79 -5.37 -7.68
C GLY A 220 9.90 -6.09 -8.71
N ILE A 221 10.23 -7.32 -9.08
CA ILE A 221 9.54 -8.05 -10.14
C ILE A 221 8.18 -8.56 -9.68
N LEU A 222 8.12 -9.30 -8.57
CA LEU A 222 6.89 -9.96 -8.13
C LEU A 222 5.92 -8.96 -7.49
N HIS A 223 6.40 -8.19 -6.50
CA HIS A 223 5.53 -7.29 -5.72
C HIS A 223 5.25 -5.94 -6.39
N THR A 224 6.11 -5.49 -7.30
CA THR A 224 5.94 -4.19 -7.98
C THR A 224 5.59 -4.36 -9.45
N GLY A 225 6.24 -5.28 -10.17
CA GLY A 225 5.92 -5.57 -11.56
C GLY A 225 4.61 -6.35 -11.70
N ILE A 226 4.64 -7.64 -11.37
CA ILE A 226 3.54 -8.60 -11.60
C ILE A 226 2.29 -8.18 -10.81
N ALA A 227 2.42 -7.90 -9.51
CA ALA A 227 1.27 -7.52 -8.69
C ALA A 227 0.54 -6.27 -9.23
N TYR A 228 1.27 -5.23 -9.66
CA TYR A 228 0.64 -4.02 -10.21
C TYR A 228 -0.01 -4.29 -11.56
N VAL A 229 0.60 -5.11 -12.43
CA VAL A 229 -0.05 -5.51 -13.69
C VAL A 229 -1.36 -6.24 -13.42
N LEU A 230 -1.38 -7.18 -12.47
CA LEU A 230 -2.59 -7.90 -12.07
C LEU A 230 -3.65 -6.93 -11.52
N MET A 231 -3.27 -6.04 -10.60
CA MET A 231 -4.14 -5.01 -10.02
C MET A 231 -4.72 -4.07 -11.08
N ASN A 232 -3.87 -3.51 -11.94
CA ASN A 232 -4.26 -2.58 -13.00
C ASN A 232 -5.19 -3.23 -14.02
N SER A 233 -5.02 -4.54 -14.27
CA SER A 233 -5.97 -5.29 -15.08
C SER A 233 -7.31 -5.48 -14.36
N ALA A 234 -7.33 -5.70 -13.05
CA ALA A 234 -8.54 -6.04 -12.31
C ALA A 234 -9.40 -4.83 -11.95
N PHE A 235 -8.79 -3.72 -11.52
CA PHE A 235 -9.52 -2.57 -10.98
C PHE A 235 -10.59 -1.98 -11.91
N PRO A 236 -10.35 -1.79 -13.22
CA PRO A 236 -11.40 -1.24 -14.10
C PRO A 236 -12.62 -2.17 -14.29
N ARG A 237 -12.52 -3.43 -13.87
CA ARG A 237 -13.53 -4.49 -14.11
C ARG A 237 -14.25 -4.92 -12.84
N LEU A 238 -13.94 -4.33 -11.69
CA LEU A 238 -14.52 -4.67 -10.40
C LEU A 238 -15.19 -3.45 -9.79
N THR A 239 -16.29 -3.66 -9.07
CA THR A 239 -16.93 -2.59 -8.32
C THR A 239 -16.10 -2.22 -7.09
N THR A 240 -16.20 -0.97 -6.62
CA THR A 240 -15.50 -0.48 -5.43
C THR A 240 -15.69 -1.36 -4.17
N PRO A 241 -16.91 -1.90 -3.91
CA PRO A 241 -17.12 -2.87 -2.84
C PRO A 241 -16.28 -4.14 -2.98
N VAL A 242 -16.28 -4.75 -4.17
CA VAL A 242 -15.54 -6.00 -4.44
C VAL A 242 -14.04 -5.77 -4.30
N ILE A 243 -13.53 -4.64 -4.81
CA ILE A 243 -12.13 -4.25 -4.62
C ILE A 243 -11.81 -4.15 -3.12
N GLY A 244 -12.65 -3.42 -2.37
CA GLY A 244 -12.47 -3.26 -0.93
C GLY A 244 -12.35 -4.59 -0.19
N ILE A 245 -13.27 -5.53 -0.44
CA ILE A 245 -13.26 -6.86 0.19
C ILE A 245 -12.00 -7.65 -0.20
N ILE A 246 -11.67 -7.74 -1.48
CA ILE A 246 -10.53 -8.55 -1.95
C ILE A 246 -9.20 -7.97 -1.46
N THR A 247 -9.08 -6.64 -1.34
CA THR A 247 -7.86 -6.01 -0.82
C THR A 247 -7.53 -6.39 0.63
N PHE A 248 -8.50 -6.87 1.42
CA PHE A 248 -8.24 -7.41 2.76
C PHE A 248 -7.49 -8.74 2.79
N ILE A 249 -7.31 -9.41 1.65
CA ILE A 249 -6.42 -10.57 1.56
C ILE A 249 -4.98 -10.17 1.91
N TYR A 250 -4.54 -8.96 1.51
CA TYR A 250 -3.19 -8.47 1.79
C TYR A 250 -2.83 -8.53 3.29
N PRO A 251 -3.54 -7.83 4.19
CA PRO A 251 -3.20 -7.84 5.62
C PRO A 251 -3.35 -9.23 6.25
N VAL A 252 -4.31 -10.04 5.81
CA VAL A 252 -4.46 -11.41 6.30
C VAL A 252 -3.24 -12.26 5.97
N VAL A 253 -2.78 -12.23 4.72
CA VAL A 253 -1.59 -13.00 4.30
C VAL A 253 -0.33 -12.49 5.00
N ALA A 254 -0.17 -11.18 5.15
CA ALA A 254 0.97 -10.60 5.86
C ALA A 254 1.06 -11.10 7.31
N ILE A 255 -0.09 -11.27 7.98
CA ILE A 255 -0.16 -11.75 9.37
C ILE A 255 0.11 -13.24 9.48
N VAL A 256 -0.45 -14.04 8.56
CA VAL A 256 -0.17 -15.47 8.50
C VAL A 256 1.32 -15.70 8.31
N ILE A 257 1.97 -14.92 7.44
CA ILE A 257 3.41 -14.99 7.21
C ILE A 257 4.20 -14.50 8.42
N ASP A 258 3.81 -13.38 9.04
CA ASP A 258 4.49 -12.86 10.23
C ASP A 258 4.46 -13.87 11.39
N TRP A 259 3.33 -14.56 11.56
CA TRP A 259 3.18 -15.62 12.53
C TRP A 259 3.96 -16.89 12.16
N ALA A 260 3.84 -17.37 10.92
CA ALA A 260 4.41 -18.64 10.49
C ALA A 260 5.94 -18.62 10.38
N LEU A 261 6.53 -17.49 9.94
CA LEU A 261 7.98 -17.37 9.72
C LEU A 261 8.70 -16.74 10.92
N TYR A 262 8.07 -15.79 11.62
CA TYR A 262 8.72 -15.01 12.67
C TYR A 262 8.13 -15.23 14.06
N ALA A 263 7.18 -16.16 14.20
CA ALA A 263 6.53 -16.51 15.46
C ALA A 263 5.95 -15.29 16.20
N HIS A 264 5.47 -14.29 15.46
CA HIS A 264 4.71 -13.16 16.00
C HIS A 264 3.21 -13.50 16.05
N PRO A 265 2.66 -13.98 17.18
CA PRO A 265 1.25 -14.35 17.25
C PRO A 265 0.35 -13.13 17.15
N LEU A 266 -0.75 -13.28 16.41
CA LEU A 266 -1.80 -12.27 16.37
C LEU A 266 -2.49 -12.21 17.74
N ARG A 267 -2.27 -11.12 18.48
CA ARG A 267 -2.92 -10.92 19.78
C ARG A 267 -4.43 -10.66 19.59
N PRO A 268 -5.30 -11.03 20.54
CA PRO A 268 -6.74 -10.79 20.42
C PRO A 268 -7.10 -9.32 20.15
N ALA A 269 -6.39 -8.38 20.79
CA ALA A 269 -6.59 -6.94 20.53
C ALA A 269 -6.18 -6.54 19.10
N GLN A 270 -5.15 -7.16 18.54
CA GLN A 270 -4.73 -6.92 17.17
C GLN A 270 -5.73 -7.48 16.16
N ALA A 271 -6.25 -8.68 16.43
CA ALA A 271 -7.34 -9.27 15.66
C ALA A 271 -8.60 -8.39 15.69
N ALA A 272 -9.01 -7.93 16.88
CA ALA A 272 -10.15 -7.03 17.05
C ALA A 272 -9.94 -5.69 16.33
N GLY A 273 -8.75 -5.10 16.45
CA GLY A 273 -8.41 -3.85 15.76
C GLY A 273 -8.46 -3.99 14.24
N MET A 274 -7.92 -5.08 13.68
CA MET A 274 -8.00 -5.35 12.25
C MET A 274 -9.44 -5.57 11.78
N ALA A 275 -10.23 -6.35 12.53
CA ALA A 275 -11.64 -6.57 12.22
C ALA A 275 -12.40 -5.23 12.21
N LEU A 276 -12.10 -4.34 13.17
CA LEU A 276 -12.71 -3.01 13.23
C LEU A 276 -12.29 -2.12 12.06
N ILE A 277 -11.01 -2.10 11.68
CA ILE A 277 -10.51 -1.38 10.49
C ILE A 277 -11.19 -1.93 9.22
N ALA A 278 -11.34 -3.25 9.12
CA ALA A 278 -11.98 -3.89 7.99
C ALA A 278 -13.46 -3.53 7.87
N LEU A 279 -14.21 -3.67 8.96
CA LEU A 279 -15.61 -3.26 9.06
C LEU A 279 -15.79 -1.78 8.74
N ALA A 280 -14.93 -0.91 9.26
CA ALA A 280 -14.98 0.52 8.99
C ALA A 280 -14.68 0.87 7.53
N THR A 281 -13.70 0.20 6.93
CA THR A 281 -13.38 0.39 5.51
C THR A 281 -14.53 -0.04 4.61
N LEU A 282 -15.17 -1.18 4.94
CA LEU A 282 -16.36 -1.66 4.25
C LEU A 282 -17.54 -0.71 4.46
N GLY A 283 -17.78 -0.25 5.69
CA GLY A 283 -18.84 0.71 6.02
C GLY A 283 -18.74 2.00 5.21
N VAL A 284 -17.53 2.57 5.11
CA VAL A 284 -17.28 3.76 4.26
C VAL A 284 -17.50 3.45 2.78
N ARG A 285 -16.95 2.33 2.27
CA ARG A 285 -17.03 1.99 0.83
C ARG A 285 -18.43 1.57 0.37
N LEU A 286 -19.20 0.93 1.25
CA LEU A 286 -20.57 0.46 0.98
C LEU A 286 -21.64 1.52 1.31
N GLY A 287 -21.25 2.63 1.94
CA GLY A 287 -22.18 3.67 2.35
C GLY A 287 -23.16 3.21 3.44
N TRP A 288 -22.71 2.33 4.35
CA TRP A 288 -23.52 1.89 5.47
C TRP A 288 -23.86 3.07 6.37
N ARG A 289 -25.16 3.18 6.70
CA ARG A 289 -25.69 4.24 7.54
C ARG A 289 -25.97 3.73 8.93
N PHE A 290 -25.60 4.52 9.92
CA PHE A 290 -26.03 4.28 11.29
C PHE A 290 -27.48 4.77 11.44
N PRO A 291 -28.35 4.00 12.11
CA PRO A 291 -29.71 4.43 12.41
C PRO A 291 -29.69 5.50 13.50
N ILE A 292 -29.25 6.70 13.16
CA ILE A 292 -29.31 7.86 14.06
C ILE A 292 -30.74 8.39 13.99
N ARG A 293 -31.59 8.02 14.96
CA ARG A 293 -32.90 8.65 15.14
C ARG A 293 -32.65 10.16 15.32
N ARG A 294 -33.10 10.97 14.36
CA ARG A 294 -33.26 12.41 14.61
C ARG A 294 -34.26 12.53 15.74
N VAL A 295 -33.80 12.91 16.93
CA VAL A 295 -34.69 13.39 17.97
C VAL A 295 -35.32 14.65 17.37
N SER A 296 -36.58 14.56 16.96
CA SER A 296 -37.35 15.73 16.57
C SER A 296 -37.39 16.63 17.79
N ALA A 297 -36.77 17.80 17.70
CA ALA A 297 -37.01 18.85 18.68
C ALA A 297 -38.52 19.16 18.61
N ALA A 298 -39.22 18.90 19.71
CA ALA A 298 -40.58 19.33 19.94
C ALA A 298 -40.58 20.77 20.43
#